data_AF-A0A832Z7B5-F1
#
_entry.id   AF-A0A832Z7B5-F1
#
_cell.length_a   1.000
_cell.length_b   1.000
_cell.length_c   1.000
_cell.angle_alpha   90.00
_cell.angle_beta   90.00
_cell.angle_gamma   90.00
#
_symmetry.space_group_name_H-M   'P 1'
#
loop_
_entity.id
_entity.type
_entity.pdbx_description
1 polymer ?
#
loop_
_entity_poly.entity_id
_entity_poly.type
_entity_poly.pdbx_seq_one_letter_code
_entity_poly.pdbx_strand_id
1 'polypeptide(L)'
;MDLNKHYPIDALKESGFIRKRCRICGKYFWTLNENRGVCADHEKYSFINNPVGRRISYKNVWRDFSKFLEKRGYIPIKRYPVVARWRDDLEFVIASIADFQPWVVEGYIDPPSEKLTVPQFCLRFNDLGNVGLQVDTIPVL
;
A
#
# COMPACT_ATOMS: atom_id res chain seq x y z
N MET A 1 7.86 12.12 20.30
CA MET A 1 8.16 11.96 18.86
C MET A 1 7.64 13.20 18.15
N ASP A 2 8.52 13.95 17.49
CA ASP A 2 8.11 15.09 16.67
C ASP A 2 7.43 14.58 15.40
N LEU A 3 6.13 14.83 15.27
CA LEU A 3 5.35 14.31 14.17
C LEU A 3 5.65 15.02 12.85
N ASN A 4 6.05 16.30 12.88
CA ASN A 4 6.39 17.03 11.66
C ASN A 4 7.69 16.53 11.03
N LYS A 5 8.60 15.98 11.85
CA LYS A 5 9.84 15.35 11.37
C LYS A 5 9.57 14.05 10.58
N HIS A 6 8.51 13.32 10.90
CA HIS A 6 8.26 11.98 10.36
C HIS A 6 7.09 11.90 9.38
N TYR A 7 6.19 12.88 9.40
CA TYR A 7 5.00 12.91 8.56
C TYR A 7 4.87 14.25 7.83
N PRO A 8 4.36 14.26 6.58
CA PRO A 8 4.17 15.48 5.80
C PRO A 8 2.92 16.25 6.27
N ILE A 9 2.91 16.68 7.53
CA ILE A 9 1.76 17.32 8.19
C ILE A 9 1.33 18.58 7.47
N ASP A 10 2.28 19.42 7.07
CA ASP A 10 1.98 20.70 6.44
C ASP A 10 1.38 20.50 5.05
N ALA A 11 1.96 19.62 4.22
CA ALA A 11 1.39 19.26 2.93
C ALA A 11 -0.03 18.68 3.03
N LEU A 12 -0.30 17.87 4.08
CA LEU A 12 -1.64 17.35 4.34
C LEU A 12 -2.62 18.47 4.70
N LYS A 13 -2.22 19.41 5.58
CA LYS A 13 -3.05 20.57 5.95
C LYS A 13 -3.30 21.51 4.78
N GLU A 14 -2.26 21.80 3.99
CA GLU A 14 -2.36 22.61 2.76
C GLU A 14 -3.32 21.97 1.75
N SER A 15 -3.36 20.64 1.71
CA SER A 15 -4.31 19.87 0.90
C SER A 15 -5.72 19.75 1.55
N GLY A 16 -5.97 20.46 2.65
CA GLY A 16 -7.26 20.50 3.36
C GLY A 16 -7.54 19.32 4.28
N PHE A 17 -6.58 18.41 4.50
CA PHE A 17 -6.78 17.28 5.41
C PHE A 17 -6.74 17.74 6.87
N ILE A 18 -7.66 17.18 7.66
CA ILE A 18 -7.79 17.41 9.09
C ILE A 18 -7.38 16.15 9.83
N ARG A 19 -6.53 16.30 10.85
CA ARG A 19 -6.13 15.20 11.71
C ARG A 19 -7.14 15.03 12.85
N LYS A 20 -7.71 13.83 12.98
CA LYS A 20 -8.71 13.50 14.01
C LYS A 20 -8.28 12.27 14.80
N ARG A 21 -8.84 12.12 16.01
CA ARG A 21 -8.66 10.93 16.86
C ARG A 21 -9.90 10.04 16.72
N CYS A 22 -9.70 8.76 16.41
CA CYS A 22 -10.78 7.79 16.29
C CYS A 22 -11.46 7.58 17.65
N ARG A 23 -12.81 7.65 17.68
CA ARG A 23 -13.60 7.45 18.91
C ARG A 23 -13.60 6.01 19.43
N ILE A 24 -13.21 5.03 18.61
CA ILE A 24 -13.22 3.59 18.97
C ILE A 24 -11.82 3.14 19.43
N CYS A 25 -10.82 3.20 18.56
CA CYS A 25 -9.47 2.71 18.88
C CYS A 25 -8.49 3.77 19.38
N GLY A 26 -8.88 5.04 19.42
CA GLY A 26 -8.01 6.13 19.87
C GLY A 26 -6.84 6.50 18.94
N LYS A 27 -6.64 5.78 17.81
CA LYS A 27 -5.61 6.10 16.80
C LYS A 27 -5.94 7.42 16.09
N TYR A 28 -4.89 8.13 15.68
CA TYR A 28 -5.04 9.33 14.85
C TYR A 28 -5.16 8.94 13.37
N PHE A 29 -6.00 9.66 12.63
CA PHE A 29 -6.17 9.50 11.18
C PHE A 29 -6.39 10.87 10.52
N TRP A 30 -6.16 10.93 9.21
CA TRP A 30 -6.36 12.13 8.39
C TRP A 30 -7.61 11.98 7.53
N THR A 31 -8.38 13.04 7.38
CA THR A 31 -9.62 13.03 6.59
C THR A 31 -9.96 14.41 6.04
N LEU A 32 -10.63 14.46 4.88
CA LEU A 32 -11.25 15.67 4.35
C LEU A 32 -12.67 15.89 4.90
N ASN A 33 -13.26 14.90 5.58
CA ASN A 33 -14.62 14.98 6.10
C ASN A 33 -14.61 15.46 7.56
N GLU A 34 -15.04 16.70 7.79
CA GLU A 34 -15.14 17.32 9.11
C GLU A 34 -16.03 16.54 10.08
N ASN A 35 -17.06 15.86 9.58
CA ASN A 35 -18.01 15.10 10.40
C ASN A 35 -17.52 13.68 10.73
N ARG A 36 -16.41 13.22 10.13
CA ARG A 36 -15.92 11.84 10.34
C ARG A 36 -15.32 11.66 11.73
N GLY A 37 -15.88 10.78 12.55
CA GLY A 37 -15.42 10.53 13.92
C GLY A 37 -14.73 9.19 14.17
N VAL A 38 -14.58 8.34 13.14
CA VAL A 38 -14.05 6.98 13.23
C VAL A 38 -13.09 6.72 12.06
N CYS A 39 -11.99 5.99 12.29
CA CYS A 39 -11.03 5.62 11.24
C CYS A 39 -11.55 4.48 10.35
N ALA A 40 -10.92 4.28 9.19
CA ALA A 40 -11.38 3.29 8.21
C ALA A 40 -11.36 1.85 8.74
N ASP A 41 -10.44 1.51 9.67
CA ASP A 41 -10.32 0.17 10.26
C ASP A 41 -11.59 -0.32 10.97
N HIS A 42 -12.53 0.56 11.33
CA HIS A 42 -13.79 0.19 12.01
C HIS A 42 -15.02 0.46 11.13
N GLU A 43 -14.82 0.81 9.86
CA GLU A 43 -15.90 0.99 8.90
C GLU A 43 -16.21 -0.31 8.17
N LYS A 44 -17.49 -0.56 7.93
CA LYS A 44 -17.92 -1.64 7.04
C LYS A 44 -17.63 -1.28 5.59
N TYR A 45 -17.44 -2.29 4.74
CA TYR A 45 -17.25 -2.08 3.32
C TYR A 45 -18.50 -1.46 2.68
N SER A 46 -18.37 -0.24 2.16
CA SER A 46 -19.46 0.47 1.46
C SER A 46 -19.44 0.31 -0.05
N PHE A 47 -18.41 -0.34 -0.60
CA PHE A 47 -18.19 -0.48 -2.05
C PHE A 47 -18.75 -1.79 -2.64
N ILE A 48 -19.18 -2.74 -1.79
CA ILE A 48 -19.83 -3.98 -2.23
C ILE A 48 -21.16 -3.60 -2.90
N ASN A 49 -21.36 -4.04 -4.14
CA ASN A 49 -22.49 -3.67 -5.00
C ASN A 49 -22.64 -2.15 -5.29
N ASN A 50 -21.67 -1.33 -4.88
CA ASN A 50 -21.65 0.12 -5.07
C ASN A 50 -20.23 0.56 -5.49
N PRO A 51 -19.81 0.25 -6.72
CA PRO A 51 -18.44 0.45 -7.17
C PRO A 51 -18.07 1.94 -7.15
N VAL A 52 -16.91 2.25 -6.55
CA VAL A 52 -16.34 3.59 -6.57
C VAL A 52 -15.44 3.74 -7.80
N GLY A 53 -15.69 4.77 -8.61
CA GLY A 53 -14.93 5.05 -9.82
C GLY A 53 -15.28 4.12 -10.99
N ARG A 54 -14.31 3.91 -11.89
CA ARG A 54 -14.51 3.10 -13.11
C ARG A 54 -14.15 1.63 -12.89
N ARG A 55 -14.91 0.73 -13.49
CA ARG A 55 -14.55 -0.70 -13.57
C ARG A 55 -13.30 -0.86 -14.43
N ILE A 56 -12.29 -1.56 -13.91
CA ILE A 56 -11.00 -1.75 -14.56
C ILE A 56 -10.49 -3.17 -14.28
N SER A 57 -9.88 -3.80 -15.27
CA SER A 57 -9.28 -5.13 -15.10
C SER A 57 -7.95 -5.04 -14.34
N TYR A 58 -7.54 -6.12 -13.69
CA TYR A 58 -6.25 -6.21 -12.99
C TYR A 58 -5.06 -5.76 -13.84
N LYS A 59 -4.98 -6.23 -15.10
CA LYS A 59 -3.93 -5.83 -16.06
C LYS A 59 -3.96 -4.33 -16.34
N ASN A 60 -5.15 -3.74 -16.50
CA ASN A 60 -5.29 -2.32 -16.80
C ASN A 60 -4.96 -1.45 -15.58
N VAL A 61 -5.19 -1.92 -14.35
CA VAL A 61 -4.73 -1.22 -13.13
C VAL A 61 -3.22 -1.03 -13.16
N TRP A 62 -2.46 -2.11 -13.39
CA TRP A 62 -1.00 -2.01 -13.49
C TRP A 62 -0.55 -1.10 -14.62
N ARG A 63 -1.13 -1.25 -15.81
CA ARG A 63 -0.78 -0.42 -16.98
C ARG A 63 -0.99 1.07 -16.69
N ASP A 64 -2.15 1.41 -16.15
CA ASP A 64 -2.53 2.81 -15.94
C ASP A 64 -1.73 3.42 -14.77
N PHE A 65 -1.47 2.65 -13.70
CA PHE A 65 -0.61 3.05 -12.59
C PHE A 65 0.85 3.26 -13.02
N SER A 66 1.41 2.31 -13.76
CA SER A 66 2.77 2.38 -14.28
C SER A 66 2.94 3.61 -15.19
N LYS A 67 2.03 3.81 -16.16
CA LYS A 67 2.04 4.98 -17.04
C LYS A 67 1.89 6.31 -16.28
N PHE A 68 1.11 6.33 -15.19
CA PHE A 68 0.96 7.52 -14.36
C PHE A 68 2.26 7.91 -13.65
N LEU A 69 3.02 6.93 -13.16
CA LEU A 69 4.31 7.16 -12.49
C LEU A 69 5.45 7.39 -13.48
N GLU A 70 5.44 6.74 -14.64
CA GLU A 70 6.42 6.94 -15.71
C GLU A 70 6.47 8.40 -16.17
N LYS A 71 5.29 9.02 -16.35
CA LYS A 71 5.18 10.47 -16.64
C LYS A 71 5.78 11.39 -15.56
N ARG A 72 6.09 10.86 -14.37
CA ARG A 72 6.70 11.57 -13.23
C ARG A 72 8.17 11.17 -13.01
N GLY A 73 8.77 10.45 -13.96
CA GLY A 73 10.17 10.05 -13.92
C GLY A 73 10.46 8.74 -13.18
N TYR A 74 9.44 7.94 -12.85
CA TYR A 74 9.66 6.60 -12.31
C TYR A 74 9.88 5.60 -13.45
N ILE A 75 10.89 4.74 -13.35
CA ILE A 75 11.17 3.72 -14.36
C ILE A 75 10.43 2.42 -13.99
N PRO A 76 9.52 1.92 -14.86
CA PRO A 76 8.91 0.61 -14.64
C PRO A 76 9.92 -0.51 -14.83
N ILE A 77 10.05 -1.38 -13.84
CA ILE A 77 10.93 -2.56 -13.92
C ILE A 77 10.12 -3.86 -13.97
N LYS A 78 10.78 -4.92 -14.42
CA LYS A 78 10.21 -6.28 -14.34
C LYS A 78 10.17 -6.75 -12.88
N ARG A 79 9.15 -7.52 -12.53
CA ARG A 79 9.03 -8.15 -11.21
C ARG A 79 10.17 -9.14 -10.96
N TYR A 80 10.53 -9.28 -9.69
CA TYR A 80 11.40 -10.32 -9.17
C TYR A 80 10.61 -11.63 -9.00
N PRO A 81 11.28 -12.79 -8.90
CA PRO A 81 10.59 -14.03 -8.53
C PRO A 81 10.02 -13.92 -7.10
N VAL A 82 9.02 -14.74 -6.79
CA VAL A 82 8.43 -14.77 -5.44
C VAL A 82 9.31 -15.45 -4.40
N VAL A 83 10.28 -16.25 -4.85
CA VAL A 83 11.32 -16.87 -4.00
C VAL A 83 12.50 -15.89 -3.93
N ALA A 84 12.91 -15.52 -2.73
CA ALA A 84 13.88 -14.46 -2.49
C ALA A 84 15.33 -14.97 -2.64
N ARG A 85 15.74 -15.29 -3.86
CA ARG A 85 17.03 -15.97 -4.15
C ARG A 85 18.30 -15.14 -3.90
N TRP A 86 18.16 -13.85 -3.65
CA TRP A 86 19.28 -12.90 -3.47
C TRP A 86 19.59 -12.62 -2.00
N ARG A 87 18.86 -13.22 -1.07
CA ARG A 87 18.99 -13.03 0.38
C ARG A 87 18.78 -14.37 1.08
N ASP A 88 19.22 -14.48 2.32
CA ASP A 88 19.22 -15.72 3.10
C ASP A 88 18.33 -15.67 4.37
N ASP A 89 17.79 -14.49 4.70
CA ASP A 89 16.95 -14.26 5.87
C ASP A 89 15.44 -14.40 5.59
N LEU A 90 15.03 -14.47 4.32
CA LEU A 90 13.64 -14.69 3.89
C LEU A 90 13.57 -15.74 2.77
N GLU A 91 12.61 -16.65 2.85
CA GLU A 91 12.35 -17.61 1.76
C GLU A 91 11.56 -16.99 0.60
N PHE A 92 10.57 -16.14 0.93
CA PHE A 92 9.64 -15.53 -0.03
C PHE A 92 9.64 -14.01 0.07
N VAL A 93 9.33 -13.35 -1.05
CA VAL A 93 9.13 -11.90 -1.11
C VAL A 93 7.84 -11.54 -0.36
N ILE A 94 7.96 -10.81 0.76
CA ILE A 94 6.83 -10.41 1.61
C ILE A 94 6.32 -8.98 1.34
N ALA A 95 7.11 -8.16 0.65
CA ALA A 95 6.83 -6.79 0.25
C ALA A 95 7.72 -6.40 -0.93
N SER A 96 7.31 -5.43 -1.75
CA SER A 96 8.10 -4.98 -2.91
C SER A 96 9.49 -4.44 -2.54
N ILE A 97 9.66 -3.87 -1.34
CA ILE A 97 10.97 -3.40 -0.88
C ILE A 97 11.97 -4.54 -0.65
N ALA A 98 11.49 -5.77 -0.45
CA ALA A 98 12.35 -6.93 -0.23
C ALA A 98 13.17 -7.32 -1.47
N ASP A 99 12.75 -6.88 -2.67
CA ASP A 99 13.50 -7.02 -3.93
C ASP A 99 14.88 -6.33 -3.88
N PHE A 100 15.00 -5.31 -3.02
CA PHE A 100 16.16 -4.44 -2.92
C PHE A 100 16.94 -4.63 -1.60
N GLN A 101 16.38 -5.37 -0.66
CA GLN A 101 17.01 -5.64 0.62
C GLN A 101 17.84 -6.94 0.59
N PRO A 102 18.97 -6.99 1.33
CA PRO A 102 19.59 -5.85 2.03
C PRO A 102 20.42 -4.95 1.10
N TRP A 103 20.91 -5.49 -0.02
CA TRP A 103 22.03 -4.94 -0.79
C TRP A 103 21.89 -3.48 -1.23
N VAL A 104 20.72 -3.08 -1.73
CA VAL A 104 20.47 -1.71 -2.18
C VAL A 104 20.17 -0.80 -0.99
N VAL A 105 19.36 -1.27 -0.04
CA VAL A 105 18.91 -0.45 1.10
C VAL A 105 20.07 -0.13 2.06
N GLU A 106 21.02 -1.05 2.20
CA GLU A 106 22.27 -0.83 2.96
C GLU A 106 23.35 -0.09 2.16
N GLY A 107 23.13 0.13 0.86
CA GLY A 107 24.04 0.90 0.01
C GLY A 107 25.27 0.13 -0.50
N TYR A 108 25.26 -1.22 -0.46
CA TYR A 108 26.33 -2.03 -1.06
C TYR A 108 26.28 -2.03 -2.59
N ILE A 109 25.08 -1.89 -3.17
CA ILE A 109 24.86 -1.80 -4.62
C ILE A 109 23.84 -0.71 -4.95
N ASP A 110 23.94 -0.15 -6.15
CA ASP A 110 22.99 0.85 -6.62
C ASP A 110 21.60 0.25 -6.92
N PRO A 111 20.51 1.01 -6.72
CA PRO A 111 19.19 0.61 -7.20
C PRO A 111 19.16 0.58 -8.75
N PRO A 112 18.28 -0.22 -9.37
CA PRO A 112 18.11 -0.22 -10.83
C PRO A 112 17.72 1.15 -11.42
N SER A 113 17.14 2.02 -10.61
CA SER A 113 16.81 3.42 -10.92
C SER A 113 16.57 4.16 -9.60
N GLU A 114 16.89 5.45 -9.56
CA GLU A 114 16.62 6.33 -8.41
C GLU A 114 15.11 6.37 -8.07
N LYS A 115 14.26 6.36 -9.11
CA LYS A 115 12.80 6.26 -8.99
C LYS A 115 12.31 5.09 -9.83
N LEU A 116 11.64 4.13 -9.20
CA LEU A 116 11.14 2.94 -9.89
C LEU A 116 9.73 2.54 -9.46
N THR A 117 9.06 1.80 -10.34
CA THR A 117 7.78 1.14 -10.04
C THR A 117 7.88 -0.33 -10.46
N VAL A 118 7.34 -1.23 -9.64
CA VAL A 118 7.43 -2.68 -9.85
C VAL A 118 6.09 -3.35 -9.53
N PRO A 119 5.59 -4.28 -10.37
CA PRO A 119 4.38 -5.04 -10.08
C PRO A 119 4.74 -6.30 -9.28
N GLN A 120 5.38 -6.14 -8.13
CA GLN A 120 5.93 -7.27 -7.38
C GLN A 120 4.84 -8.12 -6.75
N PHE A 121 4.92 -9.44 -6.96
CA PHE A 121 4.06 -10.40 -6.28
C PHE A 121 4.65 -10.74 -4.93
N CYS A 122 3.82 -10.71 -3.89
CA CYS A 122 4.24 -10.94 -2.50
C CYS A 122 3.44 -12.09 -1.89
N LEU A 123 4.09 -12.93 -1.09
CA LEU A 123 3.46 -14.03 -0.36
C LEU A 123 3.57 -13.74 1.14
N ARG A 124 2.45 -13.80 1.85
CA ARG A 124 2.37 -13.54 3.30
C ARG A 124 1.60 -14.67 3.98
N PHE A 125 2.34 -15.60 4.56
CA PHE A 125 1.75 -16.76 5.24
C PHE A 125 1.26 -16.44 6.66
N ASN A 126 1.70 -15.34 7.26
CA ASN A 126 1.22 -14.89 8.58
C ASN A 126 -0.30 -14.60 8.58
N ASP A 127 -0.85 -14.24 7.42
CA ASP A 127 -2.29 -13.96 7.26
C ASP A 127 -3.08 -15.19 6.77
N LEU A 128 -2.46 -16.37 6.68
CA LEU A 128 -3.09 -17.57 6.11
C LEU A 128 -4.39 -17.94 6.81
N GLY A 129 -4.43 -17.84 8.15
CA GLY A 129 -5.63 -18.13 8.94
C GLY A 129 -6.82 -17.20 8.65
N ASN A 130 -6.59 -16.05 8.00
CA ASN A 130 -7.62 -15.07 7.65
C ASN A 130 -8.14 -15.23 6.21
N VAL A 131 -7.46 -16.05 5.38
CA VAL A 131 -7.80 -16.21 3.96
C VAL A 131 -9.17 -16.87 3.84
N GLY A 132 -10.11 -16.16 3.20
CA GLY A 132 -11.49 -16.61 3.03
C GLY A 132 -12.43 -16.28 4.20
N LEU A 133 -11.91 -15.76 5.33
CA LEU A 133 -12.72 -15.43 6.52
C LEU A 133 -13.03 -13.93 6.66
N GLN A 134 -12.09 -13.04 6.34
CA GLN A 134 -12.22 -11.59 6.54
C GLN A 134 -13.23 -10.88 5.60
N VAL A 135 -14.11 -11.65 4.97
CA VAL A 135 -15.28 -11.14 4.26
C VAL A 135 -16.50 -11.33 5.15
N ASP A 136 -16.53 -10.62 6.27
CA ASP A 136 -17.76 -10.49 7.05
C ASP A 136 -18.85 -9.93 6.10
N THR A 137 -19.79 -10.79 5.69
CA THR A 137 -21.02 -10.55 4.89
C THR A 137 -20.97 -10.64 3.35
N ILE A 138 -20.49 -11.76 2.80
CA ILE A 138 -21.11 -12.30 1.57
C ILE A 138 -21.87 -13.57 1.98
N PRO A 139 -23.20 -13.65 1.85
CA PRO A 139 -23.85 -14.96 1.86
C PRO A 139 -23.30 -15.69 0.65
N VAL A 140 -22.45 -16.68 0.90
CA VAL A 140 -22.10 -17.69 -0.09
C VAL A 140 -23.43 -18.33 -0.49
N LEU A 141 -23.77 -18.24 -1.77
CA LEU A 141 -24.90 -18.96 -2.36
C LEU A 141 -24.76 -20.46 -2.10
#